data_AF-Q82G09-F1
#
_entry.id   AF-Q82G09-F1
#
_cell.length_a   1.000
_cell.length_b   1.000
_cell.length_c   1.000
_cell.angle_alpha   90.00
_cell.angle_beta   90.00
_cell.angle_gamma   90.00
#
_symmetry.space_group_name_H-M   'P 1'
#
loop_
_entity.id
_entity.type
_entity.pdbx_description
1 polymer ?
#
loop_
_entity_poly.entity_id
_entity_poly.type
_entity_poly.pdbx_seq_one_letter_code
_entity_poly.pdbx_strand_id
1 'polypeptide(L)'
;MKRIDIDDPEVDMDLSLRLLYRGELFTGEVEEYLGGVRVSLASYADGFPHGPSRSWHKNGTRQSEGTLRTGSPAGVWRTWHANGTLAVRMVMSDDGARQLARCEWDEDGKLTKEWHADGHADGG
;
A
#
# COMPACT_ATOMS: atom_id res chain seq x y z
N MET A 1 -14.36 4.19 13.21
CA MET A 1 -12.96 4.48 12.84
C MET A 1 -12.92 5.90 12.30
N LYS A 2 -11.96 6.74 12.70
CA LYS A 2 -11.87 8.14 12.25
C LYS A 2 -11.28 8.18 10.84
N ARG A 3 -11.76 9.10 10.01
CA ARG A 3 -11.25 9.31 8.65
C ARG A 3 -10.92 10.79 8.44
N ILE A 4 -9.78 11.07 7.84
CA ILE A 4 -9.30 12.43 7.55
C ILE A 4 -8.77 12.54 6.12
N ASP A 5 -8.72 13.76 5.60
CA ASP A 5 -7.99 14.10 4.38
C ASP A 5 -6.54 14.42 4.75
N ILE A 6 -5.57 13.95 3.96
CA ILE A 6 -4.15 14.27 4.17
C ILE A 6 -3.85 15.76 3.98
N ASP A 7 -4.66 16.46 3.19
CA ASP A 7 -4.52 17.91 2.94
C ASP A 7 -5.22 18.78 4.01
N ASP A 8 -5.83 18.16 5.04
CA ASP A 8 -6.41 18.89 6.17
C ASP A 8 -5.29 19.67 6.91
N PRO A 9 -5.44 20.99 7.16
CA PRO A 9 -4.40 21.81 7.79
C PRO A 9 -4.05 21.40 9.23
N GLU A 10 -4.85 20.56 9.88
CA GLU A 10 -4.55 20.00 11.20
C GLU A 10 -3.71 18.70 11.13
N VAL A 11 -3.44 18.20 9.91
CA VAL A 11 -2.54 17.08 9.66
C VAL A 11 -1.09 17.57 9.67
N ASP A 12 -0.24 16.81 10.35
CA ASP A 12 1.20 17.05 10.40
C ASP A 12 1.96 15.71 10.33
N MET A 13 3.26 15.78 10.03
CA MET A 13 4.17 14.64 10.14
C MET A 13 5.40 15.00 10.98
N ASP A 14 5.73 14.14 11.93
CA ASP A 14 6.95 14.34 12.71
C ASP A 14 8.23 13.93 11.95
N LEU A 15 9.38 14.16 12.59
CA LEU A 15 10.70 13.79 12.07
C LEU A 15 10.89 12.27 11.86
N SER A 16 10.00 11.45 12.43
CA SER A 16 9.98 9.99 12.24
C SER A 16 8.99 9.54 11.15
N LEU A 17 8.44 10.48 10.37
CA LEU A 17 7.42 10.24 9.34
C LEU A 17 6.13 9.62 9.91
N ARG A 18 5.81 9.91 11.17
CA ARG A 18 4.53 9.53 11.78
C ARG A 18 3.50 10.61 11.55
N LEU A 19 2.31 10.19 11.15
CA LEU A 19 1.16 11.06 10.97
C LEU A 19 0.58 11.51 12.30
N LEU A 20 0.41 12.81 12.45
CA LEU A 20 -0.32 13.44 13.55
C LEU A 20 -1.57 14.12 13.02
N TYR A 21 -2.61 14.15 13.84
CA TYR A 21 -3.79 14.97 13.60
C TYR A 21 -4.11 15.74 14.87
N ARG A 22 -4.09 17.08 14.80
CA ARG A 22 -4.22 17.97 15.96
C ARG A 22 -3.13 17.74 17.03
N GLY A 23 -1.91 17.41 16.59
CA GLY A 23 -0.75 17.20 17.45
C GLY A 23 -0.68 15.83 18.15
N GLU A 24 -1.60 14.91 17.88
CA GLU A 24 -1.60 13.55 18.43
C GLU A 24 -1.36 12.51 17.33
N LEU A 25 -0.69 11.40 17.65
CA LEU A 25 -0.47 10.29 16.72
C LEU A 25 -1.81 9.77 16.19
N PHE A 26 -1.94 9.70 14.87
CA PHE A 26 -3.21 9.37 14.25
C PHE A 26 -3.41 7.85 14.10
N THR A 27 -4.61 7.41 14.46
CA THR A 27 -5.11 6.06 14.20
C THR A 27 -6.47 6.15 13.52
N GLY A 28 -6.58 5.63 12.30
CA GLY A 28 -7.76 5.78 11.47
C GLY A 28 -7.49 5.54 10.00
N GLU A 29 -8.33 6.10 9.14
CA GLU A 29 -8.17 6.07 7.70
C GLU A 29 -7.79 7.46 7.18
N VAL A 30 -6.92 7.51 6.18
CA VAL A 30 -6.48 8.75 5.55
C VAL A 30 -6.79 8.65 4.07
N GLU A 31 -7.45 9.67 3.53
CA GLU A 31 -7.73 9.82 2.10
C GLU A 31 -6.87 10.92 1.51
N GLU A 32 -6.51 10.76 0.24
CA GLU A 32 -5.76 11.77 -0.53
C GLU A 32 -6.50 12.04 -1.83
N TYR A 33 -6.60 13.33 -2.19
CA TYR A 33 -7.26 13.79 -3.41
C TYR A 33 -6.28 14.59 -4.27
N LEU A 34 -6.22 14.26 -5.57
CA LEU A 34 -5.45 15.03 -6.53
C LEU A 34 -6.41 15.68 -7.53
N GLY A 35 -6.54 17.01 -7.49
CA GLY A 35 -7.45 17.75 -8.36
C GLY A 35 -8.92 17.37 -8.15
N GLY A 36 -9.31 17.05 -6.91
CA GLY A 36 -10.68 16.65 -6.54
C GLY A 36 -11.01 15.17 -6.79
N VAL A 37 -10.07 14.38 -7.30
CA VAL A 37 -10.24 12.93 -7.50
C VAL A 37 -9.49 12.18 -6.41
N ARG A 38 -10.15 11.23 -5.73
CA ARG A 38 -9.49 10.40 -4.72
C ARG A 38 -8.42 9.51 -5.37
N VAL A 39 -7.19 9.64 -4.91
CA VAL A 39 -6.04 8.86 -5.40
C VAL A 39 -5.52 7.86 -4.38
N SER A 40 -5.80 8.05 -3.09
CA SER A 40 -5.35 7.13 -2.04
C SER A 40 -6.35 7.01 -0.88
N LEU A 41 -6.35 5.84 -0.24
CA LEU A 41 -7.04 5.51 1.01
C LEU A 41 -6.18 4.50 1.76
N ALA A 42 -5.65 4.88 2.92
CA ALA A 42 -4.79 4.03 3.72
C ALA A 42 -5.19 4.04 5.20
N SER A 43 -5.10 2.89 5.85
CA SER A 43 -5.23 2.80 7.31
C SER A 43 -3.92 3.13 8.01
N TYR A 44 -4.03 3.82 9.14
CA TYR A 44 -2.94 4.24 10.01
C TYR A 44 -3.20 3.75 11.43
N ALA A 45 -2.12 3.38 12.13
CA ALA A 45 -2.11 3.10 13.55
C ALA A 45 -0.86 3.73 14.18
N ASP A 46 -1.04 4.49 15.26
CA ASP A 46 0.02 5.19 15.98
C ASP A 46 0.90 6.06 15.06
N GLY A 47 0.27 6.68 14.06
CA GLY A 47 0.92 7.52 13.06
C GLY A 47 1.59 6.77 11.92
N PHE A 48 1.67 5.43 11.94
CA PHE A 48 2.26 4.66 10.85
C PHE A 48 1.18 4.04 9.95
N PRO A 49 1.43 3.92 8.63
CA PRO A 49 0.56 3.14 7.75
C PRO A 49 0.47 1.69 8.24
N HIS A 50 -0.71 1.25 8.63
CA HIS A 50 -0.96 -0.06 9.20
C HIS A 50 -2.39 -0.52 8.91
N GLY A 51 -2.51 -1.66 8.23
CA GLY A 51 -3.77 -2.22 7.77
C GLY A 51 -3.98 -2.03 6.26
N PRO A 52 -5.24 -2.06 5.80
CA PRO A 52 -5.54 -2.02 4.37
C PRO A 52 -5.12 -0.68 3.75
N SER A 53 -4.55 -0.75 2.55
CA SER A 53 -4.16 0.40 1.73
C SER A 53 -4.56 0.18 0.28
N ARG A 54 -4.95 1.28 -0.36
CA ARG A 54 -5.70 1.30 -1.62
C ARG A 54 -5.38 2.60 -2.36
N SER A 55 -4.86 2.52 -3.58
CA SER A 55 -4.67 3.69 -4.46
C SER A 55 -5.35 3.51 -5.82
N TRP A 56 -5.61 4.63 -6.49
CA TRP A 56 -6.29 4.71 -7.77
C TRP A 56 -5.52 5.60 -8.75
N HIS A 57 -5.57 5.23 -10.02
CA HIS A 57 -5.12 6.07 -11.12
C HIS A 57 -6.10 7.24 -11.29
N LYS A 58 -5.67 8.30 -12.00
CA LYS A 58 -6.51 9.48 -12.27
C LYS A 58 -7.82 9.15 -13.01
N ASN A 59 -7.85 8.04 -13.74
CA ASN A 59 -9.05 7.55 -14.43
C ASN A 59 -10.02 6.76 -13.52
N GLY A 60 -9.71 6.63 -12.22
CA GLY A 60 -10.51 5.90 -11.24
C GLY A 60 -10.24 4.38 -11.20
N THR A 61 -9.41 3.85 -12.11
CA THR A 61 -8.99 2.46 -12.07
C THR A 61 -8.09 2.21 -10.86
N ARG A 62 -8.16 1.00 -10.28
CA ARG A 62 -7.23 0.59 -9.23
C ARG A 62 -5.79 0.75 -9.70
N GLN A 63 -4.95 1.35 -8.86
CA GLN A 63 -3.51 1.44 -9.11
C GLN A 63 -2.76 0.47 -8.21
N SER A 64 -3.11 0.43 -6.93
CA SER A 64 -2.56 -0.54 -5.99
C SER A 64 -3.53 -0.89 -4.87
N GLU A 65 -3.33 -2.07 -4.28
CA GLU A 65 -3.98 -2.44 -3.04
C GLU A 65 -3.15 -3.51 -2.30
N GLY A 66 -3.31 -3.53 -0.99
CA GLY A 66 -2.81 -4.59 -0.14
C GLY A 66 -2.92 -4.20 1.33
N THR A 67 -2.12 -4.85 2.16
CA THR A 67 -1.99 -4.53 3.58
C THR A 67 -0.60 -3.95 3.82
N LEU A 68 -0.54 -2.85 4.58
CA LEU A 68 0.69 -2.31 5.11
C LEU A 68 0.83 -2.72 6.58
N ARG A 69 2.06 -2.98 7.01
CA ARG A 69 2.43 -3.15 8.41
C ARG A 69 3.59 -2.19 8.67
N THR A 70 3.33 -1.17 9.49
CA THR A 70 4.32 -0.14 9.85
C THR A 70 5.03 0.48 8.63
N GLY A 71 4.28 0.79 7.58
CA GLY A 71 4.80 1.37 6.33
C GLY A 71 5.25 0.38 5.26
N SER A 72 5.44 -0.90 5.59
CA SER A 72 5.89 -1.92 4.62
C SER A 72 4.75 -2.82 4.15
N PRO A 73 4.70 -3.26 2.88
CA PRO A 73 3.71 -4.24 2.44
C PRO A 73 3.83 -5.56 3.20
N ALA A 74 2.69 -6.09 3.66
CA ALA A 74 2.58 -7.37 4.35
C ALA A 74 1.58 -8.27 3.63
N GLY A 75 1.96 -9.53 3.41
CA GLY A 75 1.14 -10.48 2.65
C GLY A 75 1.04 -10.13 1.17
N VAL A 76 -0.16 -10.14 0.60
CA VAL A 76 -0.35 -9.95 -0.85
C VAL A 76 -0.54 -8.48 -1.18
N TRP A 77 0.35 -7.94 -2.01
CA TRP A 77 0.26 -6.63 -2.61
C TRP A 77 0.01 -6.77 -4.11
N ARG A 78 -0.90 -5.95 -4.65
CA ARG A 78 -1.26 -5.95 -6.08
C ARG A 78 -1.16 -4.55 -6.64
N THR A 79 -0.67 -4.43 -7.86
CA THR A 79 -0.72 -3.20 -8.64
C THR A 79 -1.28 -3.48 -10.02
N TRP A 80 -1.91 -2.47 -10.62
CA TRP A 80 -2.56 -2.57 -11.91
C TRP A 80 -2.11 -1.46 -12.85
N HIS A 81 -2.11 -1.79 -14.14
CA HIS A 81 -1.96 -0.84 -15.23
C HIS A 81 -3.18 0.09 -15.28
N ALA A 82 -3.05 1.23 -15.96
CA ALA A 82 -4.15 2.20 -16.07
C ALA A 82 -5.40 1.62 -16.77
N ASN A 83 -5.21 0.60 -17.62
CA ASN A 83 -6.29 -0.13 -18.30
C ASN A 83 -7.02 -1.15 -17.38
N GLY A 84 -6.55 -1.36 -16.15
CA GLY A 84 -7.15 -2.28 -15.19
C GLY A 84 -6.60 -3.70 -15.23
N THR A 85 -5.64 -3.98 -16.10
CA THR A 85 -4.90 -5.24 -16.12
C THR A 85 -3.95 -5.31 -14.92
N LEU A 86 -3.85 -6.46 -14.26
CA LEU A 86 -2.91 -6.68 -13.16
C LEU A 86 -1.49 -6.49 -13.68
N ALA A 87 -0.71 -5.61 -13.07
CA ALA A 87 0.67 -5.32 -13.48
C ALA A 87 1.67 -6.09 -12.63
N VAL A 88 1.49 -6.08 -11.31
CA VAL A 88 2.38 -6.76 -10.36
C VAL A 88 1.56 -7.42 -9.26
N ARG A 89 1.98 -8.61 -8.87
CA ARG A 89 1.53 -9.29 -7.66
C ARG A 89 2.77 -9.63 -6.88
N MET A 90 2.88 -9.05 -5.70
CA MET A 90 3.97 -9.28 -4.77
C MET A 90 3.41 -10.00 -3.55
N VAL A 91 4.15 -10.98 -3.06
CA VAL A 91 3.84 -11.64 -1.79
C VAL A 91 5.00 -11.37 -0.86
N MET A 92 4.73 -10.75 0.27
CA MET A 92 5.66 -10.47 1.36
C MET A 92 5.35 -11.39 2.54
N SER A 93 6.35 -11.62 3.41
CA SER A 93 6.14 -12.22 4.72
C SER A 93 5.19 -11.36 5.56
N ASP A 94 4.61 -11.95 6.62
CA ASP A 94 3.66 -11.22 7.47
C ASP A 94 4.29 -10.01 8.17
N ASP A 95 5.58 -10.11 8.51
CA ASP A 95 6.39 -9.03 9.08
C ASP A 95 6.86 -8.00 8.03
N GLY A 96 6.68 -8.29 6.74
CA GLY A 96 7.08 -7.40 5.64
C GLY A 96 8.58 -7.37 5.34
N ALA A 97 9.44 -8.15 6.00
CA ALA A 97 10.89 -8.10 5.77
C ALA A 97 11.36 -8.92 4.58
N ARG A 98 10.59 -9.91 4.11
CA ARG A 98 11.01 -10.78 3.00
C ARG A 98 9.96 -10.86 1.91
N GLN A 99 10.40 -10.70 0.68
CA GLN A 99 9.59 -11.02 -0.47
C GLN A 99 9.60 -12.54 -0.71
N LEU A 100 8.42 -13.14 -0.81
CA LEU A 100 8.20 -14.57 -1.03
C LEU A 100 7.90 -14.89 -2.49
N ALA A 101 7.27 -13.96 -3.21
CA ALA A 101 7.00 -14.10 -4.63
C ALA A 101 6.83 -12.75 -5.34
N ARG A 102 7.07 -12.73 -6.65
CA ARG A 102 6.74 -11.65 -7.57
C ARG A 102 6.28 -12.20 -8.89
N CYS A 103 5.15 -11.73 -9.36
CA CYS A 103 4.72 -11.91 -10.74
C CYS A 103 4.52 -10.53 -11.36
N GLU A 104 4.91 -10.37 -12.62
CA GLU A 104 4.69 -9.18 -13.43
C GLU A 104 3.99 -9.56 -14.73
N TRP A 105 3.03 -8.74 -15.14
CA TRP A 105 2.33 -8.89 -16.39
C TRP A 105 2.38 -7.57 -17.18
N ASP A 106 2.31 -7.68 -18.50
CA ASP A 106 2.15 -6.53 -19.38
C ASP A 106 0.70 -6.01 -19.39
N GLU A 107 0.43 -4.98 -20.20
CA GLU A 107 -0.89 -4.35 -20.31
C GLU A 107 -1.95 -5.28 -20.91
N ASP A 108 -1.54 -6.31 -21.66
CA ASP A 108 -2.41 -7.35 -22.23
C ASP A 108 -2.69 -8.50 -21.24
N GLY A 109 -2.04 -8.49 -20.08
CA GLY A 109 -2.22 -9.49 -19.03
C GLY A 109 -1.38 -10.75 -19.27
N LYS A 110 -0.38 -10.69 -20.15
CA LYS A 110 0.58 -11.76 -20.34
C LYS A 110 1.66 -11.67 -19.28
N LEU A 111 1.91 -12.80 -18.61
CA LEU A 111 2.96 -12.91 -17.60
C LEU A 111 4.32 -12.68 -18.28
N THR A 112 5.04 -11.64 -17.86
CA THR A 112 6.35 -11.26 -18.40
C THR A 112 7.48 -11.70 -17.49
N LYS A 113 7.23 -11.74 -16.17
CA LYS A 113 8.21 -12.18 -15.18
C LYS A 113 7.55 -12.92 -14.04
N GLU A 114 8.19 -13.98 -13.60
CA GLU A 114 7.84 -14.68 -12.38
C GLU A 114 9.11 -14.94 -11.57
N TRP A 115 8.99 -14.78 -10.26
CA TRP A 115 10.01 -15.10 -9.29
C TRP A 115 9.35 -15.60 -8.01
N HIS A 116 9.91 -16.65 -7.45
CA HIS A 116 9.56 -17.17 -6.14
C HIS A 116 10.84 -17.27 -5.31
N ALA A 117 10.74 -16.93 -4.04
CA ALA A 117 11.82 -17.21 -3.11
C ALA A 117 11.99 -18.73 -3.05
N ASP A 118 13.15 -19.22 -3.45
CA ASP A 118 13.48 -20.62 -3.28
C ASP A 118 13.40 -20.93 -1.78
N GLY A 119 12.63 -21.97 -1.46
CA GLY A 119 12.44 -22.41 -0.09
C GLY A 119 13.75 -22.96 0.44
N HIS A 120 14.65 -22.10 0.89
CA HIS A 120 15.72 -22.54 1.77
C HIS A 120 15.10 -22.84 3.14
N ALA A 121 14.41 -23.97 3.20
CA ALA A 121 14.30 -24.76 4.40
C ALA A 121 15.70 -25.31 4.67
N ASP A 122 16.56 -24.50 5.28
CA ASP A 122 17.66 -25.08 6.05
C ASP A 122 17.02 -25.66 7.31
N GLY A 123 16.69 -26.95 7.21
CA GLY A 123 16.40 -27.76 8.37
C GLY A 123 17.72 -28.08 9.07
N GLY A 124 17.72 -27.99 10.40
CA GLY A 124 18.82 -28.46 11.25
C GLY A 124 19.09 -27.57 12.44
#